data_AF-A0A732CJ75-F1
#
_entry.id   AF-A0A732CJ75-F1
#
_cell.length_a   1.000
_cell.length_b   1.000
_cell.length_c   1.000
_cell.angle_alpha   90.00
_cell.angle_beta   90.00
_cell.angle_gamma   90.00
#
_symmetry.space_group_name_H-M   'P 1'
#
loop_
_entity.id
_entity.type
_entity.pdbx_description
1 polymer ?
#
loop_
_entity_poly.entity_id
_entity_poly.type
_entity_poly.pdbx_seq_one_letter_code
_entity_poly.pdbx_strand_id
1 'polypeptide(L)' 'MAKVISIFSGHKNGWGMAFWFMSANGCLGAVTPKSIIATEPERVLAAARDEIEGVAHG' A
#
# COMPACT_ATOMS: atom_id res chain seq x y z
N MET A 1 -5.12 8.09 3.73
CA MET A 1 -4.39 7.32 4.77
C MET A 1 -5.28 6.29 5.48
N ALA A 2 -6.34 6.70 6.19
CA ALA A 2 -7.14 5.80 7.03
C ALA A 2 -7.71 4.56 6.28
N LYS A 3 -8.16 4.74 5.03
CA LYS A 3 -8.63 3.63 4.18
C LYS A 3 -7.54 2.59 3.88
N VAL A 4 -6.31 3.01 3.62
CA VAL A 4 -5.17 2.10 3.34
C VAL A 4 -4.80 1.32 4.61
N ILE A 5 -4.81 1.99 5.77
CA ILE A 5 -4.59 1.34 7.06
C ILE A 5 -5.68 0.28 7.32
N SER A 6 -6.93 0.59 6.99
CA SER A 6 -8.03 -0.38 7.11
C SER A 6 -7.86 -1.59 6.19
N ILE A 7 -7.34 -1.42 4.98
CA ILE A 7 -7.06 -2.53 4.04
C ILE A 7 -5.97 -3.44 4.60
N PHE A 8 -4.91 -2.86 5.17
CA PHE A 8 -3.81 -3.63 5.74
C PHE A 8 -4.06 -4.16 7.15
N SER A 9 -5.12 -3.69 7.82
CA SER A 9 -5.50 -4.14 9.15
C SER A 9 -5.75 -5.65 9.14
N GLY A 10 -5.00 -6.39 9.95
CA GLY A 10 -5.06 -7.87 9.99
C GLY A 10 -4.13 -8.58 8.98
N HIS A 11 -3.59 -7.88 7.98
CA HIS A 11 -2.65 -8.44 7.00
C HIS A 11 -1.20 -7.99 7.21
N LYS A 12 -0.99 -6.78 7.73
CA LYS A 12 0.34 -6.22 8.03
C LYS A 12 0.35 -5.58 9.41
N ASN A 13 1.47 -5.68 10.12
CA ASN A 13 1.68 -4.95 11.37
C ASN A 13 2.11 -3.50 11.09
N GLY A 14 2.18 -2.66 12.12
CA GLY A 14 2.51 -1.24 11.97
C GLY A 14 3.85 -0.98 11.26
N TRP A 15 4.86 -1.83 11.50
CA TRP A 15 6.15 -1.73 10.83
C TRP A 15 6.05 -2.09 9.34
N GLY A 16 5.35 -3.18 9.00
CA GLY A 16 5.14 -3.61 7.61
C GLY A 16 4.35 -2.59 6.80
N MET A 17 3.36 -1.94 7.42
CA MET A 17 2.66 -0.82 6.78
C MET A 17 3.60 0.37 6.53
N ALA A 18 4.40 0.76 7.53
CA ALA A 18 5.35 1.86 7.39
C ALA A 18 6.37 1.58 6.28
N PHE A 19 6.90 0.36 6.23
CA PHE A 19 7.80 -0.09 5.16
C PHE A 19 7.13 0.01 3.79
N TRP A 20 5.91 -0.49 3.64
CA TRP A 20 5.17 -0.42 2.38
C TRP A 20 4.95 1.01 1.90
N PHE A 21 4.63 1.94 2.81
CA PHE A 21 4.47 3.36 2.46
C PHE A 21 5.78 4.04 2.03
N MET A 22 6.92 3.62 2.58
CA MET A 22 8.23 4.22 2.31
C MET A 22 8.98 3.54 1.16
N SER A 23 8.63 2.30 0.82
CA SER A 23 9.27 1.55 -0.25
C SER A 23 8.69 1.91 -1.62
N ALA A 24 9.50 1.74 -2.66
CA ALA A 24 9.04 1.82 -4.04
C ALA A 24 8.05 0.69 -4.31
N ASN A 25 6.85 1.04 -4.78
CA ASN A 25 5.81 0.07 -5.05
C ASN A 25 5.73 -0.22 -6.56
N GLY A 26 5.86 -1.51 -6.92
CA GLY A 26 5.79 -1.96 -8.31
C GLY A 26 4.47 -1.62 -9.00
N CYS A 27 3.34 -1.78 -8.30
CA CYS A 27 2.00 -1.42 -8.79
C CYS A 27 1.82 0.09 -9.03
N LEU A 28 2.69 0.93 -8.44
CA LEU A 28 2.67 2.38 -8.64
C LEU A 28 3.68 2.86 -9.70
N GLY A 29 4.45 1.94 -10.31
CA GLY A 29 5.51 2.29 -11.26
C GLY A 29 6.82 2.69 -10.57
N ALA A 30 7.19 1.96 -9.52
CA ALA A 30 8.41 2.17 -8.72
C ALA A 30 8.48 3.50 -7.95
N VAL A 31 7.35 4.19 -7.77
CA VAL A 31 7.24 5.33 -6.86
C VAL A 31 6.74 4.89 -5.49
N THR A 32 7.00 5.70 -4.46
CA THR A 32 6.55 5.39 -3.10
C THR A 32 5.08 5.77 -2.90
N PRO A 33 4.26 4.96 -2.21
CA PRO A 33 2.89 5.33 -1.88
C PRO A 33 2.81 6.66 -1.12
N LYS A 34 3.79 6.94 -0.24
CA LYS A 34 3.87 8.21 0.51
C LYS A 34 3.99 9.43 -0.39
N SER A 35 4.68 9.36 -1.53
CA SER A 35 4.88 10.52 -2.40
C SER A 35 3.63 10.89 -3.20
N ILE A 36 2.81 9.90 -3.59
CA ILE A 36 1.65 10.14 -4.45
C ILE A 36 0.31 10.15 -3.70
N ILE A 37 0.24 9.74 -2.43
CA ILE A 37 -1.04 9.64 -1.70
C ILE A 37 -1.79 10.98 -1.57
N ALA A 38 -1.09 12.11 -1.66
CA ALA A 38 -1.69 13.44 -1.62
C ALA A 38 -2.37 13.83 -2.96
N THR A 39 -1.87 13.32 -4.09
CA THR A 39 -2.32 13.66 -5.43
C THR A 39 -3.18 12.58 -6.07
N GLU A 40 -2.85 11.31 -5.82
CA GLU A 40 -3.43 10.12 -6.43
C GLU A 40 -3.82 9.06 -5.37
N PRO A 41 -4.69 9.39 -4.39
CA PRO A 41 -5.05 8.48 -3.32
C PRO A 41 -5.73 7.19 -3.82
N GLU A 42 -6.48 7.26 -4.92
CA GLU A 42 -7.16 6.09 -5.49
C GLU A 42 -6.18 5.04 -6.05
N ARG A 43 -5.07 5.48 -6.67
CA ARG A 43 -4.01 4.56 -7.11
C ARG A 43 -3.33 3.87 -5.94
N VAL A 44 -3.09 4.60 -4.84
CA VAL A 44 -2.53 4.03 -3.62
C VAL A 44 -3.50 3.02 -2.99
N LEU A 45 -4.81 3.29 -3.04
CA LEU A 45 -5.83 2.35 -2.56
C LEU A 45 -5.90 1.08 -3.40
N ALA A 46 -5.82 1.19 -4.74
CA ALA A 46 -5.76 0.03 -5.63
C ALA A 46 -4.50 -0.80 -5.35
N ALA A 47 -3.33 -0.18 -5.28
CA ALA A 47 -2.08 -0.87 -4.97
C ALA A 47 -2.11 -1.57 -3.60
N ALA A 48 -2.80 -0.99 -2.60
CA ALA A 48 -2.96 -1.62 -1.30
C ALA A 48 -3.87 -2.87 -1.35
N ARG A 49 -4.87 -2.89 -2.23
CA ARG A 49 -5.72 -4.07 -2.48
C ARG A 49 -4.94 -5.16 -3.23
N ASP A 50 -4.23 -4.79 -4.28
CA ASP A 50 -3.40 -5.71 -5.05
C ASP A 50 -2.34 -6.38 -4.16
N GLU A 51 -1.75 -5.62 -3.24
CA GLU A 51 -0.78 -6.12 -2.27
C GLU A 51 -1.37 -7.21 -1.34
N ILE A 52 -2.61 -7.06 -0.86
CA ILE A 52 -3.24 -8.08 -0.01
C ILE A 52 -3.68 -9.31 -0.81
N GLU A 53 -4.11 -9.13 -2.06
CA GLU A 53 -4.49 -10.22 -2.97
C GLU A 53 -3.25 -11.00 -3.46
N GLY A 54 -2.13 -10.31 -3.70
CA GLY A 54 -0.85 -10.90 -4.07
C GLY A 54 -0.19 -11.68 -2.93
N VAL A 55 -0.33 -11.22 -1.68
CA VAL A 55 0.12 -11.97 -0.49
C VAL A 55 -0.62 -13.31 -0.33
N ALA A 56 -1.85 -13.43 -0.83
CA ALA A 56 -2.62 -14.67 -0.75
C ALA A 56 -2.14 -15.78 -1.73
N HIS A 57 -1.25 -15.46 -2.67
CA HIS A 57 -0.70 -16.42 -3.65
C HIS A 57 0.71 -16.92 -3.29
N GLY A 58 1.18 -16.68 -2.06
CA GLY A 58 2.48 -17.11 -1.53
C GLY A 58 2.40 -18.32 -0.61
#